data_AF-Q38Y59-F1
#
_entry.id   AF-Q38Y59-F1
#
_cell.length_a   1.000
_cell.length_b   1.000
_cell.length_c   1.000
_cell.angle_alpha   90.00
_cell.angle_beta   90.00
_cell.angle_gamma   90.00
#
_symmetry.space_group_name_H-M   'P 1'
#
loop_
_entity.id
_entity.type
_entity.pdbx_description
1 polymer ?
#
loop_
_entity_poly.entity_id
_entity_poly.type
_entity_poly.pdbx_seq_one_letter_code
_entity_poly.pdbx_strand_id
1 'polypeptide(L)'
;MAINDQELFDLIDAAYNEDLSNQPQKYEYKAALLAGAKQLIEGADSLSVCVDIYNAYHENYIVSISLPRANRNLYGYIHHKLEKLDQKRLRDLNLGYGLIASSMMFGGMH
;
A
#
# COMPACT_ATOMS: atom_id res chain seq x y z
N MET A 1 -7.35 -14.68 -5.01
CA MET A 1 -8.09 -14.63 -3.73
C MET A 1 -8.75 -13.27 -3.67
N ALA A 2 -10.08 -13.19 -3.50
CA ALA A 2 -10.76 -11.90 -3.45
C ALA A 2 -10.25 -11.07 -2.24
N ILE A 3 -10.22 -9.75 -2.41
CA ILE A 3 -10.04 -8.81 -1.29
C ILE A 3 -11.41 -8.66 -0.63
N ASN A 4 -11.44 -8.68 0.70
CA ASN A 4 -12.68 -8.45 1.44
C ASN A 4 -12.71 -6.97 1.85
N ASP A 5 -13.76 -6.27 1.42
CA ASP A 5 -13.87 -4.81 1.58
C ASP A 5 -13.92 -4.40 3.06
N GLN A 6 -14.63 -5.17 3.89
CA GLN A 6 -14.72 -4.92 5.33
C GLN A 6 -13.38 -5.17 6.02
N GLU A 7 -12.71 -6.29 5.70
CA GLU A 7 -11.40 -6.61 6.24
C GLU A 7 -10.36 -5.53 5.88
N LEU A 8 -10.38 -5.06 4.62
CA LEU A 8 -9.50 -3.99 4.19
C LEU A 8 -9.82 -2.68 4.90
N PHE A 9 -11.11 -2.33 5.04
CA PHE A 9 -11.53 -1.14 5.77
C PHE A 9 -11.08 -1.16 7.23
N ASP A 10 -11.29 -2.28 7.93
CA ASP A 10 -10.91 -2.44 9.34
C ASP A 10 -9.39 -2.31 9.53
N LEU A 11 -8.59 -2.83 8.59
CA LEU A 11 -7.14 -2.69 8.60
C LEU A 11 -6.71 -1.24 8.37
N ILE A 12 -7.38 -0.51 7.47
CA ILE A 12 -7.11 0.91 7.20
C ILE A 12 -7.46 1.77 8.42
N ASP A 13 -8.62 1.55 9.03
CA ASP A 13 -9.06 2.28 10.22
C ASP A 13 -8.10 2.06 11.39
N ALA A 14 -7.72 0.80 11.65
CA ALA A 14 -6.74 0.48 12.67
C ALA A 14 -5.37 1.13 12.41
N ALA A 15 -4.90 1.12 11.16
CA ALA A 15 -3.63 1.74 10.77
C ALA A 15 -3.65 3.27 10.90
N TYR A 16 -4.76 3.92 10.52
CA TYR A 16 -4.91 5.38 10.58
C TYR A 16 -4.81 5.91 12.02
N ASN A 17 -5.32 5.15 12.99
CA ASN A 17 -5.33 5.52 14.40
C ASN A 17 -3.97 5.34 15.12
N GLU A 18 -2.99 4.67 14.53
CA GLU A 18 -1.67 4.51 15.15
C GLU A 18 -0.81 5.79 15.07
N ASP A 19 0.09 5.96 16.03
CA ASP A 19 1.11 7.01 15.99
C ASP A 19 2.20 6.65 14.96
N LEU A 20 2.37 7.53 13.97
CA LEU A 20 3.37 7.41 12.91
C LEU A 20 4.46 8.47 13.05
N SER A 21 4.68 9.00 14.26
CA SER A 21 5.64 10.08 14.48
C SER A 21 7.08 9.73 14.12
N ASN A 22 7.40 8.44 14.03
CA ASN A 22 8.67 7.90 13.59
C ASN A 22 8.79 7.72 12.06
N GLN A 23 7.73 8.02 11.29
CA GLN A 23 7.72 7.86 9.83
C GLN A 23 7.93 9.21 9.11
N PRO A 24 8.58 9.19 7.94
CA PRO A 24 8.58 10.33 7.02
C PRO A 24 7.17 10.55 6.44
N GLN A 25 6.88 11.79 6.01
CA GLN A 25 5.64 12.17 5.30
C GLN A 25 4.37 11.49 5.84
N LYS A 26 4.30 11.38 7.18
CA LYS A 26 3.28 10.62 7.89
C LYS A 26 1.87 11.18 7.70
N TYR A 27 1.76 12.49 7.47
CA TYR A 27 0.48 13.16 7.30
C TYR A 27 -0.08 12.89 5.90
N GLU A 28 0.77 12.90 4.89
CA GLU A 28 0.45 12.55 3.50
C GLU A 28 0.04 11.08 3.39
N TYR A 29 0.78 10.18 4.05
CA TYR A 29 0.40 8.78 4.13
C TYR A 29 -0.94 8.58 4.87
N LYS A 30 -1.16 9.25 6.01
CA LYS A 30 -2.47 9.21 6.70
C LYS A 30 -3.60 9.77 5.83
N ALA A 31 -3.35 10.80 5.03
CA ALA A 31 -4.33 11.32 4.10
C ALA A 31 -4.71 10.29 3.03
N ALA A 32 -3.73 9.53 2.53
CA ALA A 32 -3.98 8.42 1.61
C ALA A 32 -4.79 7.28 2.26
N LEU A 33 -4.50 6.92 3.51
CA LEU A 33 -5.31 5.95 4.27
C LEU A 33 -6.77 6.43 4.41
N LEU A 34 -6.98 7.70 4.77
CA LEU A 34 -8.31 8.28 4.89
C LEU A 34 -9.04 8.31 3.54
N ALA A 35 -8.33 8.62 2.45
CA ALA A 35 -8.89 8.59 1.10
C ALA A 35 -9.32 7.17 0.70
N GLY A 36 -8.48 6.17 0.96
CA GLY A 36 -8.79 4.76 0.70
C GLY A 36 -10.02 4.27 1.48
N ALA A 37 -10.13 4.63 2.76
CA ALA A 37 -11.31 4.31 3.57
C ALA A 37 -12.60 4.91 2.98
N LYS A 38 -12.55 6.17 2.50
CA LYS A 38 -13.70 6.82 1.85
C LYS A 38 -14.07 6.13 0.54
N GLN A 39 -13.09 5.81 -0.29
CA GLN A 39 -13.30 5.10 -1.55
C GLN A 39 -14.01 3.76 -1.32
N LEU A 40 -13.61 3.00 -0.29
CA LEU A 40 -14.29 1.73 0.06
C LEU A 40 -15.75 1.95 0.48
N ILE A 41 -16.03 2.98 1.29
CA ILE A 41 -17.41 3.32 1.68
C ILE A 41 -18.26 3.70 0.45
N GLU A 42 -17.66 4.37 -0.53
CA GLU A 42 -18.30 4.76 -1.79
C GLU A 42 -18.46 3.60 -2.79
N GLY A 43 -17.99 2.39 -2.46
CA GLY A 43 -18.10 1.21 -3.30
C GLY A 43 -17.04 1.11 -4.40
N ALA A 44 -15.89 1.77 -4.22
CA ALA A 44 -14.75 1.61 -5.11
C ALA A 44 -14.18 0.19 -5.05
N ASP A 45 -13.49 -0.21 -6.12
CA ASP A 45 -12.84 -1.51 -6.20
C ASP A 45 -11.69 -1.61 -5.17
N SER A 46 -11.78 -2.61 -4.28
CA SER A 46 -10.81 -2.81 -3.21
C SER A 46 -9.39 -3.12 -3.70
N LEU A 47 -9.23 -3.64 -4.93
CA LEU A 47 -7.91 -3.80 -5.51
C LEU A 47 -7.30 -2.43 -5.88
N SER A 48 -8.07 -1.53 -6.47
CA SER A 48 -7.63 -0.15 -6.70
C SER A 48 -7.18 0.52 -5.40
N VAL A 49 -7.97 0.38 -4.33
CA VAL A 49 -7.63 0.95 -3.01
C VAL A 49 -6.33 0.34 -2.45
N CYS A 50 -6.14 -0.98 -2.59
CA CYS A 50 -4.88 -1.63 -2.22
C CYS A 50 -3.68 -1.05 -2.98
N VAL A 51 -3.84 -0.81 -4.29
CA VAL A 51 -2.79 -0.23 -5.15
C VAL A 51 -2.48 1.21 -4.72
N ASP A 52 -3.50 2.03 -4.48
CA ASP A 52 -3.34 3.43 -4.10
C ASP A 52 -2.58 3.56 -2.77
N ILE A 53 -2.95 2.75 -1.77
CA ILE A 53 -2.26 2.73 -0.47
C ILE A 53 -0.83 2.20 -0.60
N TYR A 54 -0.61 1.19 -1.45
CA TYR A 54 0.73 0.65 -1.71
C TYR A 54 1.64 1.68 -2.38
N ASN A 55 1.11 2.47 -3.33
CA ASN A 55 1.85 3.56 -3.95
C ASN A 55 2.14 4.66 -2.94
N ALA A 56 1.15 5.06 -2.13
CA ALA A 56 1.34 6.05 -1.08
C ALA A 56 2.42 5.63 -0.07
N TYR A 57 2.54 4.35 0.25
CA TYR A 57 3.63 3.85 1.09
C TYR A 57 5.01 4.20 0.50
N HIS A 58 5.21 4.01 -0.81
CA HIS A 58 6.49 4.29 -1.49
C HIS A 58 6.73 5.78 -1.71
N GLU A 59 5.73 6.51 -2.18
CA GLU A 59 5.81 7.95 -2.45
C GLU A 59 6.12 8.77 -1.20
N ASN A 60 5.61 8.31 -0.05
CA ASN A 60 5.81 8.95 1.25
C ASN A 60 7.01 8.38 2.02
N TYR A 61 7.84 7.53 1.38
CA TYR A 61 9.06 6.94 1.94
C TYR A 61 8.84 6.16 3.24
N ILE A 62 7.66 5.59 3.44
CA ILE A 62 7.31 4.86 4.67
C ILE A 62 8.24 3.67 4.85
N VAL A 63 8.70 3.43 6.08
CA VAL A 63 9.69 2.40 6.41
C VAL A 63 9.02 1.25 7.16
N SER A 64 8.71 0.17 6.44
CA SER A 64 7.88 -0.97 6.89
C SER A 64 8.39 -1.62 8.16
N ILE A 65 9.70 -1.77 8.32
CA ILE A 65 10.28 -2.40 9.51
C ILE A 65 10.07 -1.56 10.78
N SER A 66 9.90 -0.25 10.62
CA SER A 66 9.69 0.70 11.72
C SER A 66 8.22 1.06 11.96
N LEU A 67 7.32 0.52 11.13
CA LEU A 67 5.89 0.77 11.29
C LEU A 67 5.36 0.14 12.58
N PRO A 68 4.39 0.79 13.25
CA PRO A 68 3.62 0.18 14.32
C PRO A 68 2.76 -0.99 13.79
N ARG A 69 2.12 -1.74 14.70
CA ARG A 69 1.63 -3.10 14.42
C ARG A 69 0.50 -3.10 13.40
N ALA A 70 -0.49 -2.23 13.52
CA ALA A 70 -1.62 -2.19 12.61
C ALA A 70 -1.19 -1.78 11.20
N ASN A 71 -0.30 -0.80 11.08
CA ASN A 71 0.26 -0.40 9.79
C ASN A 71 1.10 -1.53 9.15
N ARG A 72 1.87 -2.29 9.94
CA ARG A 72 2.56 -3.50 9.44
C ARG A 72 1.57 -4.57 8.97
N ASN A 73 0.47 -4.77 9.69
CA ASN A 73 -0.57 -5.73 9.29
C ASN A 73 -1.23 -5.30 7.96
N LEU A 74 -1.57 -4.02 7.82
CA LEU A 74 -2.12 -3.47 6.57
C LEU A 74 -1.13 -3.63 5.41
N TYR A 75 0.14 -3.25 5.61
CA TYR A 75 1.18 -3.42 4.60
C TYR A 75 1.33 -4.90 4.19
N GLY A 76 1.41 -5.81 5.16
CA GLY A 76 1.53 -7.24 4.90
C GLY A 76 0.32 -7.81 4.16
N TYR A 77 -0.88 -7.36 4.52
CA TYR A 77 -2.12 -7.73 3.83
C TYR A 77 -2.08 -7.30 2.36
N ILE A 78 -1.83 -6.02 2.10
CA ILE A 78 -1.79 -5.45 0.75
C ILE A 78 -0.68 -6.12 -0.07
N HIS A 79 0.54 -6.20 0.47
CA HIS A 79 1.67 -6.83 -0.21
C HIS A 79 1.34 -8.26 -0.64
N HIS A 80 0.77 -9.08 0.25
CA HIS A 80 0.41 -10.47 -0.07
C HIS A 80 -0.70 -10.59 -1.12
N LYS A 81 -1.65 -9.64 -1.13
CA LYS A 81 -2.71 -9.61 -2.16
C LYS A 81 -2.13 -9.21 -3.52
N LEU A 82 -1.23 -8.23 -3.55
CA LEU A 82 -0.59 -7.74 -4.76
C LEU A 82 0.42 -8.74 -5.34
N GLU A 83 1.20 -9.41 -4.49
CA GLU A 83 2.15 -10.46 -4.91
C GLU A 83 1.44 -11.64 -5.59
N LYS A 84 0.21 -11.96 -5.16
CA LYS A 84 -0.60 -13.04 -5.73
C LYS A 84 -1.39 -12.65 -6.99
N LEU A 85 -1.31 -11.40 -7.43
CA LEU A 85 -1.90 -11.00 -8.70
C LEU A 85 -0.99 -11.42 -9.86
N ASP A 86 -1.61 -11.96 -10.91
CA ASP A 86 -0.91 -12.39 -12.11
C ASP A 86 -0.07 -11.23 -12.69
N GLN A 87 1.18 -11.51 -13.07
CA GLN A 87 2.12 -10.51 -13.60
C GLN A 87 1.56 -9.70 -14.77
N LYS A 88 0.64 -10.28 -15.55
CA LYS A 88 -0.05 -9.59 -16.65
C LYS A 88 -0.96 -8.47 -16.13
N ARG A 89 -1.69 -8.72 -15.04
CA ARG A 89 -2.61 -7.76 -14.43
C ARG A 89 -1.87 -6.63 -13.71
N LEU A 90 -0.72 -6.93 -13.10
CA LEU A 90 0.17 -5.91 -12.52
C LEU A 90 0.79 -5.01 -13.60
N ARG A 91 1.11 -5.56 -14.78
CA ARG A 91 1.54 -4.79 -15.96
C ARG A 91 0.43 -3.90 -16.52
N ASP A 92 -0.78 -4.45 -16.66
CA ASP A 92 -1.93 -3.72 -17.19
C ASP A 92 -2.39 -2.59 -16.25
N LEU A 93 -2.18 -2.75 -14.93
CA LEU A 93 -2.46 -1.73 -13.91
C LEU A 93 -1.39 -0.62 -13.82
N ASN A 94 -0.38 -0.59 -14.71
CA ASN A 94 0.69 0.42 -14.69
C ASN A 94 1.48 0.52 -13.37
N LEU A 95 1.54 -0.55 -12.57
CA LEU A 95 2.51 -0.67 -11.46
C LEU A 95 3.97 -0.73 -11.93
N GLY A 96 4.18 -0.67 -13.26
CA GLY A 96 5.45 -0.81 -13.97
C GLY A 96 6.39 0.40 -13.93
N TYR A 97 6.07 1.51 -13.25
CA TYR A 97 7.00 2.66 -13.19
C TYR A 97 7.73 2.86 -11.85
N GLY A 98 7.29 2.20 -10.75
CA GLY A 98 7.96 2.29 -9.44
C GLY A 98 8.76 1.05 -9.03
N LEU A 99 8.30 -0.16 -9.38
CA LEU A 99 8.92 -1.41 -8.93
C LEU A 99 10.06 -1.89 -9.86
N ILE A 100 9.97 -1.63 -11.17
CA ILE A 100 11.02 -2.03 -12.12
C ILE A 100 12.26 -1.12 -12.01
N ALA A 101 12.10 0.14 -11.60
CA ALA A 101 13.23 1.05 -11.39
C ALA A 101 14.14 0.63 -10.21
N SER A 102 13.57 0.02 -9.15
CA SER A 102 14.39 -0.52 -8.04
C SER A 102 15.18 -1.77 -8.43
N SER A 103 14.71 -2.57 -9.41
CA SER A 103 15.48 -3.70 -9.92
C SER A 103 16.62 -3.31 -10.87
N MET A 104 16.65 -2.07 -11.38
CA MET A 104 17.72 -1.59 -12.27
C MET A 104 18.85 -0.83 -11.54
N MET A 105 18.70 -0.47 -10.26
CA MET A 105 19.76 0.23 -9.51
C MET A 105 20.74 -0.68 -8.73
N PHE A 106 20.58 -2.01 -8.78
CA PHE A 106 21.55 -2.97 -8.18
C PHE A 106 22.23 -3.91 -9.21
N GLY A 107 22.23 -3.54 -10.49
CA GLY A 107 22.84 -4.31 -11.58
C GLY A 107 24.02 -3.66 -12.27
N GLY A 108 24.74 -2.73 -11.62
CA GLY A 108 25.82 -1.95 -12.22
C GLY A 108 27.05 -1.83 -11.33
N MET A 109 27.66 -2.95 -10.96
CA MET A 109 29.09 -2.99 -10.63
C MET A 109 29.73 -4.10 -11.44
N HIS A 110 30.26 -3.71 -12.59
CA HIS A 110 31.30 -4.43 -13.32
C HIS A 110 32.30 -3.39 -13.81
#